data_AF-A0A4Y4KIJ9-F1
#
_entry.id   AF-A0A4Y4KIJ9-F1
#
_cell.length_a   1.000
_cell.length_b   1.000
_cell.length_c   1.000
_cell.angle_alpha   90.00
_cell.angle_beta   90.00
_cell.angle_gamma   90.00
#
_symmetry.space_group_name_H-M   'P 1'
#
loop_
_entity.id
_entity.type
_entity.pdbx_description
1 polymer ?
#
loop_
_entity_poly.entity_id
_entity_poly.type
_entity_poly.pdbx_seq_one_letter_code
_entity_poly.pdbx_strand_id
1 'polypeptide(L)'
;MVEDISGGEAEEGGGCGGVCGCGGAEEEAVSERGVRSAPRARRHATVLGAPDAVPAGGAMALVAPHDPLPLPLLARVEQRDRGVFALDYPQRGPEVRRLRLSCRPPGAATAARAVRGRRDAQRPRTRRVHHQENQAKEAKPGGHVMDGAHRRTGVLVRMAGAALMAAGPVMVLRGRMGRKEIRTELAAQRITFPDHGLPAHLAALAGRSVETGAQAHAYAELIKEHVAQATGGRTYAEITEELHATGDDDEKLAQLRQTAFMGETLRGSLLSAYQAWHLTTLVMGLGGVLTGLGAALVATADALGAQPHRP
;
A
#
# COMPACT_ATOMS: atom_id res chain seq x y z
N MET A 1 74.01 26.69 -28.15
CA MET A 1 74.67 27.29 -26.97
C MET A 1 73.59 27.30 -25.89
N VAL A 2 73.52 26.27 -25.04
CA VAL A 2 74.21 26.11 -23.73
C VAL A 2 73.90 27.26 -22.76
N GLU A 3 73.62 27.10 -21.46
CA GLU A 3 73.49 25.98 -20.47
C GLU A 3 72.79 26.61 -19.21
N ASP A 4 72.15 25.95 -18.22
CA ASP A 4 71.69 24.58 -17.91
C ASP A 4 70.79 24.64 -16.62
N ILE A 5 70.62 23.51 -15.90
CA ILE A 5 70.37 23.35 -14.43
C ILE A 5 68.94 22.96 -13.96
N SER A 6 68.82 21.64 -13.69
CA SER A 6 68.16 20.96 -12.54
C SER A 6 66.80 21.36 -11.94
N GLY A 7 65.92 20.35 -11.89
CA GLY A 7 65.54 19.73 -10.60
C GLY A 7 64.18 20.10 -9.97
N GLY A 8 63.51 19.10 -9.39
CA GLY A 8 62.30 19.29 -8.57
C GLY A 8 61.33 18.11 -8.65
N GLU A 9 61.20 17.35 -7.55
CA GLU A 9 60.32 16.19 -7.44
C GLU A 9 58.83 16.57 -7.33
N ALA A 10 57.94 15.63 -7.66
CA ALA A 10 56.50 15.78 -7.51
C ALA A 10 56.03 15.19 -6.17
N GLU A 11 55.31 15.99 -5.38
CA GLU A 11 54.64 15.57 -4.14
C GLU A 11 53.19 16.11 -4.07
N GLU A 12 52.46 15.59 -3.08
CA GLU A 12 51.00 15.55 -2.96
C GLU A 12 50.26 16.89 -2.77
N GLY A 13 48.92 16.78 -2.82
CA GLY A 13 48.14 17.22 -1.65
C GLY A 13 47.44 18.56 -1.75
N GLY A 14 46.25 18.58 -2.35
CA GLY A 14 45.40 19.77 -2.39
C GLY A 14 44.94 20.24 -1.00
N GLY A 15 45.52 21.34 -0.51
CA GLY A 15 45.16 21.99 0.75
C GLY A 15 43.96 22.95 0.64
N CYS A 16 43.29 23.18 1.77
CA CYS A 16 42.13 24.07 1.92
C CYS A 16 42.41 25.54 1.57
N GLY A 17 41.39 26.24 1.06
CA GLY A 17 41.36 27.70 0.97
C GLY A 17 39.97 28.28 0.66
N GLY A 18 39.31 28.88 1.66
CA GLY A 18 38.03 29.59 1.47
C GLY A 18 37.33 29.95 2.79
N VAL A 19 37.57 31.16 3.32
CA VAL A 19 37.02 31.67 4.59
C VAL A 19 36.38 33.06 4.43
N CYS A 20 35.12 33.19 4.87
CA CYS A 20 34.46 34.30 5.58
C CYS A 20 32.97 33.90 5.75
N GLY A 21 32.23 34.10 6.85
CA GLY A 21 32.31 35.11 7.94
C GLY A 21 31.30 36.23 7.65
N CYS A 22 30.36 36.67 8.51
CA CYS A 22 29.89 36.33 9.88
C CYS A 22 28.34 36.59 9.88
N GLY A 23 27.44 35.94 10.63
CA GLY A 23 27.26 35.99 12.10
C GLY A 23 26.08 36.91 12.50
N GLY A 24 24.99 36.38 13.11
CA GLY A 24 23.92 37.21 13.69
C GLY A 24 22.52 36.57 13.84
N ALA A 25 22.14 36.28 15.09
CA ALA A 25 20.79 36.16 15.68
C ALA A 25 19.60 35.48 14.94
N GLU A 26 19.07 34.43 15.60
CA GLU A 26 17.63 34.25 15.89
C GLU A 26 16.61 34.10 14.74
N GLU A 27 16.71 32.99 13.99
CA GLU A 27 15.52 32.19 13.67
C GLU A 27 15.93 30.71 13.47
N GLU A 28 15.01 29.75 13.65
CA GLU A 28 15.29 28.32 13.42
C GLU A 28 15.37 28.04 11.90
N ALA A 29 16.46 28.46 11.26
CA ALA A 29 16.65 28.51 9.82
C ALA A 29 16.74 27.11 9.17
N VAL A 30 15.60 26.44 9.03
CA VAL A 30 15.46 25.20 8.28
C VAL A 30 15.74 25.46 6.80
N SER A 31 16.88 24.96 6.31
CA SER A 31 17.23 25.07 4.89
C SER A 31 16.20 24.33 4.03
N GLU A 32 15.67 24.97 2.98
CA GLU A 32 14.64 24.40 2.11
C GLU A 32 15.26 23.87 0.80
N ARG A 33 15.10 22.57 0.53
CA ARG A 33 15.58 21.94 -0.70
C ARG A 33 14.41 21.46 -1.56
N GLY A 34 14.09 22.23 -2.59
CA GLY A 34 13.04 21.90 -3.56
C GLY A 34 13.48 20.85 -4.57
N VAL A 35 12.74 19.75 -4.70
CA VAL A 35 13.03 18.66 -5.66
C VAL A 35 12.59 19.03 -7.10
N ARG A 36 11.84 20.12 -7.26
CA ARG A 36 11.26 20.58 -8.53
C ARG A 36 12.31 20.96 -9.59
N SER A 37 13.42 21.56 -9.18
CA SER A 37 14.51 22.03 -10.07
C SER A 37 15.41 20.92 -10.61
N ALA A 38 15.40 19.73 -10.02
CA ALA A 38 16.18 18.60 -10.53
C ALA A 38 15.51 17.96 -11.77
N PRO A 39 16.27 17.59 -12.83
CA PRO A 39 15.76 16.82 -13.96
C PRO A 39 15.10 15.52 -13.51
N ARG A 40 13.97 15.13 -14.13
CA ARG A 40 13.11 14.01 -13.68
C ARG A 40 13.90 12.73 -13.38
N ALA A 41 14.86 12.38 -14.24
CA ALA A 41 15.71 11.19 -14.09
C ALA A 41 16.57 11.17 -12.80
N ARG A 42 16.94 12.32 -12.24
CA ARG A 42 17.86 12.44 -11.09
C ARG A 42 17.16 12.74 -9.76
N ARG A 43 15.84 13.02 -9.76
CA ARG A 43 15.08 13.39 -8.56
C ARG A 43 15.19 12.39 -7.42
N HIS A 44 15.17 11.09 -7.70
CA HIS A 44 15.33 10.05 -6.67
C HIS A 44 16.72 10.07 -6.02
N ALA A 45 17.79 10.30 -6.79
CA ALA A 45 19.14 10.46 -6.24
C ALA A 45 19.25 11.71 -5.37
N THR A 46 18.61 12.83 -5.77
CA THR A 46 18.54 14.06 -4.96
C THR A 46 17.81 13.85 -3.64
N VAL A 47 16.76 13.02 -3.60
CA VAL A 47 16.04 12.68 -2.37
C VAL A 47 16.86 11.72 -1.48
N LEU A 48 17.57 10.75 -2.08
CA LEU A 48 18.35 9.76 -1.33
C LEU A 48 19.66 10.32 -0.74
N GLY A 49 20.31 11.28 -1.40
CA GLY A 49 21.50 11.98 -0.87
C GLY A 49 21.17 13.24 -0.06
N ALA A 50 19.89 13.50 0.21
CA ALA A 50 19.46 14.62 1.05
C ALA A 50 19.86 14.48 2.53
N PRO A 51 19.75 13.30 3.18
CA PRO A 51 20.13 13.12 4.59
C PRO A 51 21.60 13.41 4.87
N ASP A 52 22.51 13.04 3.96
CA ASP A 52 23.96 13.24 4.07
C ASP A 52 24.37 14.72 4.20
N ALA A 53 23.48 15.66 3.85
CA ALA A 53 23.72 17.10 3.92
C ALA A 53 23.20 17.77 5.22
N VAL A 54 22.62 17.02 6.16
CA VAL A 54 22.06 17.56 7.41
C VAL A 54 23.07 17.35 8.56
N PRO A 55 23.64 18.42 9.16
CA PRO A 55 24.53 18.28 10.31
C PRO A 55 23.78 17.73 11.53
N ALA A 56 24.51 17.09 12.47
CA ALA A 56 23.92 16.51 13.67
C ALA A 56 23.19 17.58 14.52
N GLY A 57 21.91 17.32 14.86
CA GLY A 57 21.03 18.30 15.51
C GLY A 57 20.34 19.29 14.55
N GLY A 58 20.68 19.31 13.27
CA GLY A 58 20.04 20.14 12.25
C GLY A 58 18.74 19.55 11.69
N ALA A 59 18.01 20.37 10.93
CA ALA A 59 16.83 19.94 10.18
C ALA A 59 16.78 20.57 8.78
N MET A 60 16.22 19.84 7.81
CA MET A 60 16.03 20.27 6.43
C MET A 60 14.59 20.00 5.97
N ALA A 61 14.02 20.93 5.20
CA ALA A 61 12.70 20.76 4.58
C ALA A 61 12.84 20.32 3.11
N LEU A 62 12.27 19.16 2.75
CA LEU A 62 12.07 18.77 1.35
C LEU A 62 10.66 19.16 0.90
N VAL A 63 10.58 19.77 -0.28
CA VAL A 63 9.31 20.16 -0.91
C VAL A 63 9.13 19.43 -2.22
N ALA A 64 8.08 18.60 -2.30
CA ALA A 64 7.75 17.76 -3.44
C ALA A 64 6.36 18.11 -4.02
N PRO A 65 6.19 18.10 -5.36
CA PRO A 65 4.94 18.47 -6.04
C PRO A 65 3.89 17.33 -6.13
N HIS A 66 4.26 16.15 -5.66
CA HIS A 66 3.39 14.98 -5.43
C HIS A 66 4.12 14.10 -4.43
N ASP A 67 3.38 13.22 -3.75
CA ASP A 67 3.96 12.32 -2.75
C ASP A 67 4.94 11.35 -3.43
N PRO A 68 6.26 11.40 -3.15
CA PRO A 68 7.22 10.46 -3.74
C PRO A 68 7.27 9.14 -2.95
N LEU A 69 6.33 8.90 -2.03
CA LEU A 69 6.41 7.86 -1.00
C LEU A 69 5.23 6.88 -1.06
N PRO A 70 5.25 5.89 -1.98
CA PRO A 70 4.90 4.56 -1.54
C PRO A 70 5.98 4.09 -0.54
N LEU A 71 5.53 3.42 0.54
CA LEU A 71 6.32 2.90 1.66
C LEU A 71 7.75 2.35 1.37
N PRO A 72 8.06 1.63 0.25
CA PRO A 72 9.40 1.12 -0.03
C PRO A 72 10.58 2.12 0.04
N LEU A 73 10.39 3.42 -0.25
CA LEU A 73 11.52 4.38 -0.18
C LEU A 73 11.89 4.78 1.26
N LEU A 74 10.90 4.92 2.15
CA LEU A 74 11.15 5.17 3.58
C LEU A 74 11.91 4.01 4.22
N ALA A 75 11.48 2.78 3.93
CA ALA A 75 12.14 1.57 4.40
C ALA A 75 13.61 1.49 3.94
N ARG A 76 13.98 2.14 2.82
CA ARG A 76 15.36 2.12 2.31
C ARG A 76 16.26 3.19 2.95
N VAL A 77 15.71 4.34 3.33
CA VAL A 77 16.41 5.33 4.18
C VAL A 77 16.58 4.78 5.59
N GLU A 78 15.52 4.17 6.16
CA GLU A 78 15.55 3.56 7.48
C GLU A 78 16.45 2.31 7.56
N GLN A 79 16.66 1.60 6.44
CA GLN A 79 17.67 0.53 6.34
C GLN A 79 19.10 1.06 6.30
N ARG A 80 19.33 2.27 5.77
CA ARG A 80 20.66 2.88 5.65
C ARG A 80 21.11 3.53 6.97
N ASP A 81 20.23 4.32 7.59
CA ASP A 81 20.57 5.20 8.72
C ASP A 81 19.65 4.99 9.94
N ARG A 82 19.62 3.76 10.46
CA ARG A 82 18.76 3.36 11.59
C ARG A 82 18.89 4.28 12.81
N GLY A 83 17.82 4.99 13.13
CA GLY A 83 17.68 5.78 14.38
C GLY A 83 18.37 7.14 14.38
N VAL A 84 19.00 7.55 13.28
CA VAL A 84 19.73 8.84 13.18
C VAL A 84 18.78 10.00 12.83
N PHE A 85 17.70 9.74 12.08
CA PHE A 85 16.78 10.77 11.59
C PHE A 85 15.35 10.57 12.10
N ALA A 86 14.67 11.68 12.41
CA ALA A 86 13.22 11.73 12.60
C ALA A 86 12.56 12.47 11.43
N LEU A 87 11.32 12.09 11.10
CA LEU A 87 10.56 12.62 9.97
C LEU A 87 9.24 13.22 10.46
N ASP A 88 9.04 14.51 10.21
CA ASP A 88 7.80 15.23 10.50
C ASP A 88 7.11 15.69 9.19
N TYR A 89 5.78 15.81 9.24
CA TYR A 89 4.91 16.20 8.12
C TYR A 89 4.15 17.49 8.47
N PRO A 90 4.84 18.64 8.60
CA PRO A 90 4.25 19.89 9.10
C PRO A 90 3.13 20.48 8.21
N GLN A 91 3.04 20.11 6.93
CA GLN A 91 1.91 20.47 6.06
C GLN A 91 1.55 19.36 5.08
N ARG A 92 0.27 18.95 5.09
CA ARG A 92 -0.31 17.89 4.24
C ARG A 92 -1.40 18.46 3.33
N GLY A 93 -1.01 19.08 2.22
CA GLY A 93 -1.93 19.50 1.15
C GLY A 93 -2.11 18.45 0.03
N PRO A 94 -3.05 18.66 -0.90
CA PRO A 94 -3.21 17.84 -2.10
C PRO A 94 -2.14 18.13 -3.18
N GLU A 95 -1.65 19.38 -3.29
CA GLU A 95 -0.77 19.81 -4.40
C GLU A 95 0.68 20.13 -3.99
N VAL A 96 0.93 20.39 -2.70
CA VAL A 96 2.27 20.59 -2.14
C VAL A 96 2.35 19.90 -0.78
N ARG A 97 3.44 19.16 -0.53
CA ARG A 97 3.76 18.63 0.80
C ARG A 97 5.19 19.00 1.18
N ARG A 98 5.36 19.40 2.46
CA ARG A 98 6.65 19.70 3.10
C ARG A 98 6.98 18.57 4.07
N LEU A 99 8.14 17.94 3.90
CA LEU A 99 8.69 16.96 4.82
C LEU A 99 9.86 17.58 5.59
N ARG A 100 9.86 17.52 6.93
CA ARG A 100 10.99 17.95 7.75
C ARG A 100 11.79 16.72 8.19
N LEU A 101 13.02 16.59 7.72
CA LEU A 101 14.01 15.63 8.25
C LEU A 101 14.79 16.32 9.36
N SER A 102 14.97 15.66 10.51
CA SER A 102 15.81 16.17 11.61
C SER A 102 16.79 15.10 12.10
N CYS A 103 18.06 15.46 12.25
CA CYS A 103 19.09 14.61 12.84
C CYS A 103 18.92 14.57 14.36
N ARG A 104 18.74 13.38 14.93
CA ARG A 104 18.77 13.17 16.39
C ARG A 104 20.22 13.28 16.89
N PRO A 105 20.53 14.08 17.93
CA PRO A 105 21.89 14.13 18.47
C PRO A 105 22.29 12.78 19.09
N PRO A 106 23.55 12.34 18.89
CA PRO A 106 24.03 11.08 19.47
C PRO A 106 24.04 11.17 21.00
N GLY A 107 23.24 10.33 21.66
CA GLY A 107 23.15 10.24 23.13
C GLY A 107 21.73 10.13 23.69
N ALA A 108 20.70 10.53 22.94
CA ALA A 108 19.30 10.57 23.41
C ALA A 108 18.58 9.20 23.38
N ALA A 109 19.26 8.11 23.79
CA ALA A 109 18.79 6.71 23.72
C ALA A 109 18.55 6.03 25.08
N THR A 110 18.90 6.66 26.21
CA THR A 110 18.94 6.03 27.55
C THR A 110 18.21 6.82 28.64
N ALA A 111 16.95 7.21 28.37
CA ALA A 111 16.11 7.94 29.34
C ALA A 111 14.67 7.41 29.48
N ALA A 112 14.47 6.08 29.35
CA ALA A 112 13.16 5.43 29.54
C ALA A 112 13.21 4.09 30.30
N ARG A 113 14.27 3.85 31.10
CA ARG A 113 14.47 2.58 31.84
C ARG A 113 14.98 2.80 33.27
N ALA A 114 14.33 3.67 34.04
CA ALA A 114 14.72 3.97 35.43
C ALA A 114 13.55 4.37 36.34
N VAL A 115 12.42 3.67 36.27
CA VAL A 115 11.34 3.80 37.27
C VAL A 115 10.91 2.42 37.76
N ARG A 116 10.90 2.27 39.10
CA ARG A 116 10.27 1.18 39.89
C ARG A 116 11.00 -0.18 39.89
N GLY A 117 11.85 -0.38 40.90
CA GLY A 117 12.54 -1.67 41.11
C GLY A 117 13.44 -1.80 42.35
N ARG A 118 13.24 -1.02 43.42
CA ARG A 118 13.91 -1.21 44.72
C ARG A 118 13.09 -0.64 45.87
N ARG A 119 13.36 -1.19 47.07
CA ARG A 119 12.63 -1.08 48.35
C ARG A 119 11.36 -1.92 48.43
N ASP A 120 11.05 -2.65 49.49
CA ASP A 120 11.78 -3.26 50.64
C ASP A 120 10.65 -3.83 51.53
N ALA A 121 10.81 -5.03 52.09
CA ALA A 121 10.05 -5.64 53.21
C ALA A 121 10.18 -7.18 53.10
N GLN A 122 11.17 -7.82 53.70
CA GLN A 122 11.29 -8.11 55.14
C GLN A 122 10.13 -8.94 55.71
N ARG A 123 10.36 -10.25 55.84
CA ARG A 123 9.53 -11.19 56.62
C ARG A 123 9.62 -10.90 58.12
N PRO A 124 8.57 -11.25 58.88
CA PRO A 124 8.75 -12.07 60.08
C PRO A 124 7.84 -13.31 60.13
N ARG A 125 8.16 -14.22 61.07
CA ARG A 125 7.46 -15.49 61.34
C ARG A 125 6.45 -15.34 62.49
N THR A 126 5.29 -15.99 62.38
CA THR A 126 4.45 -16.59 63.46
C THR A 126 3.43 -17.55 62.79
N ARG A 127 2.73 -18.49 63.44
CA ARG A 127 2.97 -19.38 64.60
C ARG A 127 1.94 -20.54 64.48
N ARG A 128 2.24 -21.75 64.94
CA ARG A 128 1.29 -22.91 64.96
C ARG A 128 0.00 -22.62 65.77
N VAL A 129 -1.10 -23.33 65.47
CA VAL A 129 -1.73 -24.39 66.31
C VAL A 129 -2.90 -25.07 65.57
N HIS A 130 -3.26 -26.30 65.99
CA HIS A 130 -4.24 -27.25 65.43
C HIS A 130 -5.72 -26.91 65.66
N HIS A 131 -6.59 -27.31 64.71
CA HIS A 131 -7.77 -28.21 64.86
C HIS A 131 -8.33 -28.45 63.43
N GLN A 132 -8.41 -29.65 62.86
CA GLN A 132 -9.27 -30.80 63.19
C GLN A 132 -10.75 -30.42 63.37
N GLU A 133 -11.58 -30.75 62.37
CA GLU A 133 -12.61 -31.81 62.52
C GLU A 133 -13.15 -32.24 61.14
N ASN A 134 -13.33 -33.55 60.94
CA ASN A 134 -14.11 -34.11 59.83
C ASN A 134 -15.59 -34.08 60.21
N GLN A 135 -16.50 -33.80 59.26
CA GLN A 135 -17.49 -34.81 58.82
C GLN A 135 -18.46 -34.35 57.70
N ALA A 136 -18.77 -35.33 56.87
CA ALA A 136 -20.06 -35.55 56.21
C ALA A 136 -20.70 -34.42 55.36
N LYS A 137 -20.39 -34.46 54.05
CA LYS A 137 -21.44 -34.87 53.09
C LYS A 137 -20.84 -35.46 51.83
N GLU A 138 -21.25 -36.69 51.53
CA GLU A 138 -21.00 -37.30 50.21
C GLU A 138 -21.78 -36.52 49.15
N ALA A 139 -21.06 -35.91 48.21
CA ALA A 139 -21.63 -35.39 46.97
C ALA A 139 -20.75 -35.88 45.82
N LYS A 140 -21.33 -36.70 44.93
CA LYS A 140 -20.65 -37.27 43.75
C LYS A 140 -19.92 -36.17 42.95
N PRO A 141 -18.58 -36.20 42.82
CA PRO A 141 -17.87 -35.30 41.93
C PRO A 141 -17.81 -35.93 40.52
N GLY A 142 -18.84 -35.72 39.70
CA GLY A 142 -18.95 -36.45 38.42
C GLY A 142 -19.99 -35.97 37.41
N GLY A 143 -20.08 -34.67 37.15
CA GLY A 143 -20.95 -34.13 36.07
C GLY A 143 -20.59 -32.72 35.60
N HIS A 144 -20.67 -31.74 36.51
CA HIS A 144 -20.76 -30.32 36.13
C HIS A 144 -19.56 -29.67 35.41
N VAL A 145 -18.40 -30.32 35.33
CA VAL A 145 -17.24 -29.76 34.61
C VAL A 145 -17.41 -29.88 33.08
N MET A 146 -18.11 -30.91 32.59
CA MET A 146 -18.34 -31.09 31.14
C MET A 146 -19.50 -30.24 30.62
N ASP A 147 -20.61 -30.13 31.35
CA ASP A 147 -21.78 -29.34 30.94
C ASP A 147 -21.43 -27.86 30.65
N GLY A 148 -20.54 -27.30 31.48
CA GLY A 148 -20.04 -25.94 31.32
C GLY A 148 -19.21 -25.72 30.06
N ALA A 149 -18.52 -26.74 29.56
CA ALA A 149 -17.76 -26.67 28.31
C ALA A 149 -18.70 -26.64 27.10
N HIS A 150 -19.69 -27.54 27.06
CA HIS A 150 -20.66 -27.61 25.95
C HIS A 150 -21.49 -26.33 25.80
N ARG A 151 -21.94 -25.72 26.91
CA ARG A 151 -22.62 -24.40 26.88
C ARG A 151 -21.74 -23.29 26.30
N ARG A 152 -20.45 -23.24 26.68
CA ARG A 152 -19.51 -22.23 26.16
C ARG A 152 -19.27 -22.42 24.66
N THR A 153 -19.09 -23.66 24.20
CA THR A 153 -18.95 -23.97 22.78
C THR A 153 -20.16 -23.55 21.97
N GLY A 154 -21.39 -23.83 22.43
CA GLY A 154 -22.62 -23.40 21.76
C GLY A 154 -22.73 -21.88 21.60
N VAL A 155 -22.40 -21.12 22.65
CA VAL A 155 -22.36 -19.64 22.59
C VAL A 155 -21.32 -19.14 21.59
N LEU A 156 -20.12 -19.72 21.56
CA LEU A 156 -19.07 -19.33 20.60
C LEU A 156 -19.48 -19.61 19.15
N VAL A 157 -20.06 -20.78 18.86
CA VAL A 157 -20.56 -21.13 17.52
C VAL A 157 -21.68 -20.18 17.08
N ARG A 158 -22.63 -19.88 17.97
CA ARG A 158 -23.71 -18.90 17.71
C ARG A 158 -23.17 -17.50 17.41
N MET A 159 -22.18 -17.03 18.18
CA MET A 159 -21.55 -15.71 17.96
C MET A 159 -20.78 -15.66 16.64
N ALA A 160 -20.03 -16.70 16.30
CA ALA A 160 -19.35 -16.81 15.01
C ALA A 160 -20.35 -16.84 13.83
N GLY A 161 -21.42 -17.64 13.95
CA GLY A 161 -22.50 -17.70 12.97
C GLY A 161 -23.18 -16.35 12.76
N ALA A 162 -23.53 -15.65 13.85
CA ALA A 162 -24.13 -14.32 13.79
C ALA A 162 -23.21 -13.28 13.13
N ALA A 163 -21.90 -13.33 13.41
CA ALA A 163 -20.91 -12.46 12.77
C ALA A 163 -20.82 -12.70 11.25
N LEU A 164 -20.79 -13.96 10.80
CA LEU A 164 -20.80 -14.31 9.38
C LEU A 164 -22.11 -13.91 8.69
N MET A 165 -23.25 -14.15 9.36
CA MET A 165 -24.58 -13.78 8.89
C MET A 165 -24.76 -12.27 8.72
N ALA A 166 -24.07 -11.46 9.55
CA ALA A 166 -24.05 -10.00 9.43
C ALA A 166 -23.02 -9.50 8.38
N ALA A 167 -21.85 -10.14 8.28
CA ALA A 167 -20.80 -9.75 7.34
C ALA A 167 -21.21 -9.98 5.87
N GLY A 168 -21.89 -11.09 5.59
CA GLY A 168 -22.31 -11.48 4.25
C GLY A 168 -23.15 -10.42 3.51
N PRO A 169 -24.26 -9.92 4.10
CA PRO A 169 -25.08 -8.86 3.50
C PRO A 169 -24.32 -7.53 3.31
N VAL A 170 -23.40 -7.19 4.20
CA VAL A 170 -22.54 -5.99 4.05
C VAL A 170 -21.62 -6.13 2.84
N MET A 171 -21.02 -7.31 2.63
CA MET A 171 -20.22 -7.60 1.42
C MET A 171 -21.06 -7.54 0.15
N VAL A 172 -22.27 -8.12 0.16
CA VAL A 172 -23.20 -8.04 -0.99
C VAL A 172 -23.55 -6.59 -1.30
N LEU A 173 -23.88 -5.78 -0.28
CA LEU A 173 -24.23 -4.37 -0.46
C LEU A 173 -23.06 -3.57 -1.06
N ARG A 174 -21.85 -3.71 -0.50
CA ARG A 174 -20.64 -3.04 -1.04
C ARG A 174 -20.32 -3.48 -2.47
N GLY A 175 -20.42 -4.78 -2.77
CA GLY A 175 -20.23 -5.31 -4.12
C GLY A 175 -21.27 -4.76 -5.13
N ARG A 176 -22.53 -4.60 -4.71
CA ARG A 176 -23.57 -3.95 -5.52
C ARG A 176 -23.30 -2.46 -5.75
N MET A 177 -22.77 -1.73 -4.77
CA MET A 177 -22.42 -0.32 -4.93
C MET A 177 -21.23 -0.14 -5.87
N GLY A 178 -20.13 -0.87 -5.66
CA GLY A 178 -18.98 -0.82 -6.57
C GLY A 178 -19.35 -1.22 -8.01
N ARG A 179 -20.30 -2.15 -8.20
CA ARG A 179 -20.82 -2.48 -9.54
C ARG A 179 -21.63 -1.35 -10.18
N LYS A 180 -22.34 -0.54 -9.39
CA LYS A 180 -23.02 0.66 -9.91
C LYS A 180 -21.99 1.71 -10.33
N GLU A 181 -20.99 1.95 -9.49
CA GLU A 181 -19.90 2.89 -9.75
C GLU A 181 -19.15 2.56 -11.03
N ILE A 182 -18.71 1.30 -11.23
CA ILE A 182 -18.08 0.85 -12.48
C ILE A 182 -18.99 1.10 -13.71
N ARG A 183 -20.31 0.88 -13.59
CA ARG A 183 -21.25 1.16 -14.69
C ARG A 183 -21.33 2.67 -14.97
N THR A 184 -21.42 3.49 -13.93
CA THR A 184 -21.47 4.96 -14.06
C THR A 184 -20.22 5.49 -14.75
N GLU A 185 -19.03 5.04 -14.33
CA GLU A 185 -17.75 5.46 -14.92
C GLU A 185 -17.61 5.03 -16.39
N LEU A 186 -18.00 3.79 -16.72
CA LEU A 186 -18.01 3.32 -18.12
C LEU A 186 -19.01 4.10 -18.99
N ALA A 187 -20.23 4.31 -18.51
CA ALA A 187 -21.25 5.09 -19.22
C ALA A 187 -20.83 6.56 -19.41
N ALA A 188 -20.10 7.14 -18.45
CA ALA A 188 -19.56 8.50 -18.55
C ALA A 188 -18.55 8.66 -19.69
N GLN A 189 -17.81 7.60 -20.07
CA GLN A 189 -16.89 7.64 -21.23
C GLN A 189 -17.61 7.69 -22.58
N ARG A 190 -18.92 7.36 -22.64
CA ARG A 190 -19.73 7.35 -23.88
C ARG A 190 -19.13 6.54 -25.03
N ILE A 191 -18.40 5.46 -24.71
CA ILE A 191 -17.84 4.54 -25.69
C ILE A 191 -18.98 3.70 -26.27
N THR A 192 -19.10 3.66 -27.60
CA THR A 192 -20.18 2.99 -28.33
C THR A 192 -19.59 2.10 -29.42
N PHE A 193 -20.11 0.88 -29.59
CA PHE A 193 -19.67 -0.01 -30.67
C PHE A 193 -20.10 0.54 -32.05
N PRO A 194 -19.23 0.48 -33.07
CA PRO A 194 -19.57 0.93 -34.43
C PRO A 194 -20.69 0.09 -35.05
N ASP A 195 -21.48 0.69 -35.95
CA ASP A 195 -22.62 0.01 -36.59
C ASP A 195 -22.20 -1.05 -37.62
N HIS A 196 -20.96 -0.99 -38.09
CA HIS A 196 -20.40 -1.81 -39.16
C HIS A 196 -18.93 -2.15 -38.86
N GLY A 197 -18.38 -3.16 -39.54
CA GLY A 197 -17.01 -3.64 -39.31
C GLY A 197 -16.82 -4.48 -38.05
N LEU A 198 -17.90 -4.80 -37.31
CA LEU A 198 -17.83 -5.69 -36.15
C LEU A 198 -17.70 -7.18 -36.59
N PRO A 199 -16.87 -7.98 -35.93
CA PRO A 199 -16.87 -9.43 -36.12
C PRO A 199 -18.21 -10.03 -35.68
N ALA A 200 -18.59 -11.17 -36.28
CA ALA A 200 -19.95 -11.73 -36.15
C ALA A 200 -20.44 -11.95 -34.70
N HIS A 201 -19.53 -12.25 -33.78
CA HIS A 201 -19.85 -12.44 -32.36
C HIS A 201 -20.16 -11.13 -31.61
N LEU A 202 -19.78 -9.98 -32.16
CA LEU A 202 -20.07 -8.64 -31.63
C LEU A 202 -21.23 -7.94 -32.34
N ALA A 203 -21.76 -8.49 -33.44
CA ALA A 203 -22.83 -7.84 -34.21
C ALA A 203 -24.08 -7.49 -33.38
N ALA A 204 -24.41 -8.28 -32.34
CA ALA A 204 -25.51 -8.00 -31.41
C ALA A 204 -25.27 -6.76 -30.50
N LEU A 205 -24.05 -6.25 -30.46
CA LEU A 205 -23.64 -5.05 -29.71
C LEU A 205 -23.51 -3.79 -30.57
N ALA A 206 -23.72 -3.88 -31.90
CA ALA A 206 -23.70 -2.72 -32.81
C ALA A 206 -24.57 -1.57 -32.28
N GLY A 207 -24.03 -0.34 -32.30
CA GLY A 207 -24.70 0.86 -31.80
C GLY A 207 -24.95 0.92 -30.29
N ARG A 208 -24.52 -0.09 -29.51
CA ARG A 208 -24.71 -0.10 -28.04
C ARG A 208 -23.54 0.57 -27.32
N SER A 209 -23.83 1.23 -26.20
CA SER A 209 -22.83 1.77 -25.29
C SER A 209 -22.16 0.69 -24.45
N VAL A 210 -20.89 0.93 -24.09
CA VAL A 210 -20.09 0.09 -23.19
C VAL A 210 -20.38 0.48 -21.74
N GLU A 211 -21.20 -0.32 -21.04
CA GLU A 211 -21.65 -0.02 -19.66
C GLU A 211 -21.32 -1.12 -18.64
N THR A 212 -20.83 -2.26 -19.10
CA THR A 212 -20.58 -3.44 -18.26
C THR A 212 -19.19 -4.00 -18.52
N GLY A 213 -18.62 -4.71 -17.55
CA GLY A 213 -17.31 -5.33 -17.72
C GLY A 213 -17.22 -6.26 -18.94
N ALA A 214 -18.28 -7.01 -19.26
CA ALA A 214 -18.31 -7.88 -20.44
C ALA A 214 -18.27 -7.09 -21.75
N GLN A 215 -18.97 -5.96 -21.85
CA GLN A 215 -18.88 -5.05 -22.99
C GLN A 215 -17.52 -4.36 -23.06
N ALA A 216 -16.93 -3.99 -21.91
CA ALA A 216 -15.60 -3.39 -21.86
C ALA A 216 -14.52 -4.37 -22.38
N HIS A 217 -14.62 -5.66 -22.02
CA HIS A 217 -13.76 -6.71 -22.57
C HIS A 217 -13.96 -6.90 -24.08
N ALA A 218 -15.21 -6.94 -24.56
CA ALA A 218 -15.51 -7.04 -25.99
C ALA A 218 -14.94 -5.84 -26.78
N TYR A 219 -15.04 -4.63 -26.25
CA TYR A 219 -14.46 -3.44 -26.87
C TYR A 219 -12.92 -3.43 -26.77
N ALA A 220 -12.33 -3.97 -25.70
CA ALA A 220 -10.89 -4.10 -25.56
C ALA A 220 -10.27 -5.05 -26.61
N GLU A 221 -10.95 -6.15 -26.96
CA GLU A 221 -10.49 -7.02 -28.05
C GLU A 221 -10.76 -6.40 -29.44
N LEU A 222 -11.82 -5.59 -29.60
CA LEU A 222 -11.99 -4.78 -30.81
C LEU A 222 -10.83 -3.78 -31.00
N ILE A 223 -10.37 -3.11 -29.93
CA ILE A 223 -9.20 -2.23 -29.98
C ILE A 223 -7.95 -3.02 -30.37
N LYS A 224 -7.72 -4.21 -29.78
CA LYS A 224 -6.57 -5.07 -30.11
C LYS A 224 -6.47 -5.37 -31.60
N GLU A 225 -7.60 -5.75 -32.23
CA GLU A 225 -7.66 -6.04 -33.66
C GLU A 225 -7.30 -4.80 -34.49
N HIS A 226 -7.86 -3.63 -34.17
CA HIS A 226 -7.55 -2.37 -34.86
C HIS A 226 -6.10 -1.90 -34.64
N VAL A 227 -5.55 -2.06 -33.43
CA VAL A 227 -4.15 -1.71 -33.13
C VAL A 227 -3.21 -2.61 -33.92
N ALA A 228 -3.43 -3.94 -33.90
CA ALA A 228 -2.64 -4.87 -34.69
C ALA A 228 -2.74 -4.59 -36.19
N GLN A 229 -3.92 -4.25 -36.71
CA GLN A 229 -4.09 -3.87 -38.11
C GLN A 229 -3.38 -2.56 -38.45
N ALA A 230 -3.41 -1.56 -37.56
CA ALA A 230 -2.74 -0.28 -37.76
C ALA A 230 -1.20 -0.37 -37.66
N THR A 231 -0.65 -1.20 -36.77
CA THR A 231 0.80 -1.36 -36.59
C THR A 231 1.44 -2.38 -37.54
N GLY A 232 0.63 -3.20 -38.22
CA GLY A 232 1.10 -4.37 -38.97
C GLY A 232 1.51 -5.53 -38.06
N GLY A 233 0.88 -5.66 -36.89
CA GLY A 233 1.17 -6.66 -35.87
C GLY A 233 2.33 -6.31 -34.92
N ARG A 234 3.11 -5.27 -35.24
CA ARG A 234 4.24 -4.82 -34.41
C ARG A 234 3.77 -4.22 -33.09
N THR A 235 4.53 -4.50 -32.04
CA THR A 235 4.37 -3.94 -30.69
C THR A 235 5.01 -2.56 -30.56
N TYR A 236 4.69 -1.84 -29.49
CA TYR A 236 5.33 -0.58 -29.14
C TYR A 236 6.87 -0.68 -29.07
N ALA A 237 7.41 -1.79 -28.55
CA ALA A 237 8.84 -1.98 -28.39
C ALA A 237 9.55 -2.13 -29.75
N GLU A 238 9.01 -2.97 -30.63
CA GLU A 238 9.56 -3.20 -31.98
C GLU A 238 9.51 -1.92 -32.84
N ILE A 239 8.40 -1.17 -32.83
CA ILE A 239 8.31 0.12 -33.53
C ILE A 239 9.30 1.14 -32.94
N THR A 240 9.53 1.09 -31.62
CA THR A 240 10.51 1.97 -30.97
C THR A 240 11.93 1.61 -31.40
N GLU A 241 12.29 0.33 -31.50
CA GLU A 241 13.59 -0.13 -31.97
C GLU A 241 13.84 0.24 -33.44
N GLU A 242 12.85 0.05 -34.31
CA GLU A 242 12.89 0.45 -35.72
C GLU A 242 13.08 1.96 -35.88
N LEU A 243 12.37 2.78 -35.09
CA LEU A 243 12.52 4.24 -35.08
C LEU A 243 13.94 4.68 -34.66
N HIS A 244 14.50 4.08 -33.60
CA HIS A 244 15.89 4.38 -33.18
C HIS A 244 16.89 3.95 -34.26
N ALA A 245 16.66 2.82 -34.94
CA ALA A 245 17.51 2.37 -36.05
C ALA A 245 17.48 3.34 -37.25
N THR A 246 16.38 4.08 -37.46
CA THR A 246 16.27 5.17 -38.45
C THR A 246 16.81 6.52 -37.97
N GLY A 247 17.24 6.65 -36.71
CA GLY A 247 17.75 7.91 -36.15
C GLY A 247 16.68 8.82 -35.52
N ASP A 248 15.51 8.28 -35.15
CA ASP A 248 14.34 9.00 -34.61
C ASP A 248 13.67 10.03 -35.57
N ASP A 249 14.14 10.16 -36.81
CA ASP A 249 13.63 11.12 -37.81
C ASP A 249 12.37 10.64 -38.59
N ASP A 250 11.98 9.36 -38.50
CA ASP A 250 10.79 8.85 -39.22
C ASP A 250 9.48 9.21 -38.48
N GLU A 251 8.84 10.27 -38.97
CA GLU A 251 7.55 10.77 -38.46
C GLU A 251 6.42 9.72 -38.52
N LYS A 252 6.43 8.79 -39.48
CA LYS A 252 5.42 7.72 -39.58
C LYS A 252 5.64 6.67 -38.51
N LEU A 253 6.89 6.25 -38.26
CA LEU A 253 7.21 5.33 -37.16
C LEU A 253 6.93 5.98 -35.80
N ALA A 254 7.21 7.29 -35.64
CA ALA A 254 6.84 8.04 -34.45
C ALA A 254 5.31 8.06 -34.22
N GLN A 255 4.51 8.29 -35.27
CA GLN A 255 3.04 8.26 -35.21
C GLN A 255 2.48 6.86 -34.96
N LEU A 256 3.09 5.81 -35.55
CA LEU A 256 2.73 4.41 -35.30
C LEU A 256 3.02 4.00 -33.85
N ARG A 257 4.18 4.39 -33.30
CA ARG A 257 4.55 4.19 -31.89
C ARG A 257 3.52 4.83 -30.96
N GLN A 258 3.09 6.07 -31.26
CA GLN A 258 2.07 6.76 -30.48
C GLN A 258 0.69 6.07 -30.60
N THR A 259 0.31 5.61 -31.79
CA THR A 259 -0.93 4.86 -32.03
C THR A 259 -0.95 3.56 -31.22
N ALA A 260 0.14 2.78 -31.26
CA ALA A 260 0.30 1.55 -30.49
C ALA A 260 0.19 1.81 -28.97
N PHE A 261 0.88 2.84 -28.47
CA PHE A 261 0.84 3.23 -27.06
C PHE A 261 -0.57 3.62 -26.60
N MET A 262 -1.25 4.48 -27.36
CA MET A 262 -2.60 4.95 -27.02
C MET A 262 -3.62 3.80 -27.05
N GLY A 263 -3.54 2.94 -28.06
CA GLY A 263 -4.40 1.77 -28.21
C GLY A 263 -4.25 0.78 -27.05
N GLU A 264 -3.03 0.35 -26.72
CA GLU A 264 -2.81 -0.57 -25.60
C GLU A 264 -3.11 0.07 -24.23
N THR A 265 -2.93 1.39 -24.07
CA THR A 265 -3.33 2.10 -22.84
C THR A 265 -4.84 2.10 -22.65
N LEU A 266 -5.62 2.42 -23.70
CA LEU A 266 -7.09 2.36 -23.68
C LEU A 266 -7.61 0.93 -23.47
N ARG A 267 -6.96 -0.05 -24.10
CA ARG A 267 -7.26 -1.47 -23.91
C ARG A 267 -7.01 -1.92 -22.46
N GLY A 268 -5.90 -1.48 -21.86
CA GLY A 268 -5.53 -1.76 -20.48
C GLY A 268 -6.53 -1.21 -19.45
N SER A 269 -7.07 0.00 -19.66
CA SER A 269 -8.08 0.57 -18.75
C SER A 269 -9.43 -0.18 -18.84
N LEU A 270 -9.86 -0.57 -20.05
CA LEU A 270 -11.06 -1.39 -20.24
C LEU A 270 -10.92 -2.79 -19.63
N LEU A 271 -9.76 -3.45 -19.77
CA LEU A 271 -9.47 -4.73 -19.11
C LEU A 271 -9.44 -4.57 -17.57
N SER A 272 -8.96 -3.44 -17.05
CA SER A 272 -9.02 -3.14 -15.61
C SER A 272 -10.47 -3.00 -15.11
N ALA A 273 -11.35 -2.34 -15.88
CA ALA A 273 -12.78 -2.26 -15.57
C ALA A 273 -13.47 -3.64 -15.60
N TYR A 274 -13.08 -4.52 -16.54
CA TYR A 274 -13.53 -5.91 -16.60
C TYR A 274 -13.08 -6.73 -15.38
N GLN A 275 -11.83 -6.60 -14.95
CA GLN A 275 -11.30 -7.25 -13.74
C GLN A 275 -12.03 -6.76 -12.48
N ALA A 276 -12.22 -5.45 -12.33
CA ALA A 276 -12.99 -4.86 -11.24
C ALA A 276 -14.44 -5.36 -11.22
N TRP A 277 -15.07 -5.52 -12.38
CA TRP A 277 -16.41 -6.09 -12.50
C TRP A 277 -16.47 -7.53 -11.97
N HIS A 278 -15.49 -8.37 -12.31
CA HIS A 278 -15.40 -9.74 -11.79
C HIS A 278 -15.15 -9.78 -10.28
N LEU A 279 -14.28 -8.91 -9.76
CA LEU A 279 -14.05 -8.80 -8.32
C LEU A 279 -15.36 -8.49 -7.56
N THR A 280 -16.21 -7.60 -8.08
CA THR A 280 -17.54 -7.37 -7.47
C THR A 280 -18.45 -8.61 -7.53
N THR A 281 -18.32 -9.49 -8.54
CA THR A 281 -19.06 -10.78 -8.59
C THR A 281 -18.60 -11.67 -7.44
N LEU A 282 -17.29 -11.83 -7.27
CA LEU A 282 -16.70 -12.68 -6.23
C LEU A 282 -17.07 -12.18 -4.83
N VAL A 283 -16.99 -10.88 -4.58
CA VAL A 283 -17.38 -10.27 -3.29
C VAL A 283 -18.87 -10.49 -2.98
N MET A 284 -19.76 -10.34 -3.98
CA MET A 284 -21.19 -10.63 -3.79
C MET A 284 -21.46 -12.13 -3.58
N GLY A 285 -20.84 -13.01 -4.36
CA GLY A 285 -20.99 -14.45 -4.23
C GLY A 285 -20.51 -14.96 -2.87
N LEU A 286 -19.31 -14.56 -2.46
CA LEU A 286 -18.75 -14.88 -1.15
C LEU A 286 -19.64 -14.31 -0.01
N GLY A 287 -20.13 -13.07 -0.15
CA GLY A 287 -21.08 -12.50 0.80
C GLY A 287 -22.35 -13.34 0.95
N GLY A 288 -22.91 -13.86 -0.15
CA GLY A 288 -24.02 -14.80 -0.13
C GLY A 288 -23.70 -16.10 0.61
N VAL A 289 -22.56 -16.72 0.31
CA VAL A 289 -22.09 -17.95 0.96
C VAL A 289 -21.90 -17.76 2.47
N LEU A 290 -21.25 -16.67 2.89
CA LEU A 290 -21.04 -16.34 4.32
C LEU A 290 -22.37 -16.07 5.04
N THR A 291 -23.36 -15.47 4.36
CA THR A 291 -24.71 -15.29 4.91
C THR A 291 -25.37 -16.64 5.21
N GLY A 292 -25.35 -17.56 4.24
CA GLY A 292 -25.93 -18.89 4.39
C GLY A 292 -25.23 -19.75 5.44
N LEU A 293 -23.90 -19.75 5.44
CA LEU A 293 -23.08 -20.46 6.44
C LEU A 293 -23.31 -19.89 7.85
N GLY A 294 -23.37 -18.57 7.99
CA GLY A 294 -23.66 -17.90 9.25
C GLY A 294 -25.03 -18.28 9.82
N ALA A 295 -26.06 -18.27 8.98
CA ALA A 295 -27.41 -18.70 9.36
C ALA A 295 -27.45 -20.18 9.79
N ALA A 296 -26.75 -21.07 9.07
CA ALA A 296 -26.65 -22.49 9.43
C ALA A 296 -25.92 -22.72 10.78
N LEU A 297 -24.89 -21.93 11.09
CA LEU A 297 -24.18 -21.99 12.36
C LEU A 297 -25.02 -21.47 13.53
N VAL A 298 -25.84 -20.43 13.33
CA VAL A 298 -26.80 -19.98 14.35
C VAL A 298 -27.87 -21.04 14.60
N ALA A 299 -28.48 -21.59 13.54
CA ALA A 299 -29.51 -22.62 13.65
C ALA A 299 -29.01 -23.91 14.34
N THR A 300 -27.80 -24.35 14.02
CA THR A 300 -27.19 -25.54 14.67
C THR A 300 -26.83 -25.27 16.13
N ALA A 301 -26.34 -24.08 16.48
CA ALA A 301 -26.09 -23.71 17.88
C ALA A 301 -27.38 -23.62 18.71
N ASP A 302 -28.45 -23.07 18.15
CA ASP A 302 -29.76 -22.99 18.81
C ASP A 302 -30.37 -24.40 19.00
N ALA A 303 -30.21 -25.31 18.02
CA ALA A 303 -30.62 -26.71 18.13
C ALA A 303 -29.81 -27.50 19.19
N LEU A 304 -28.51 -27.24 19.31
CA LEU A 304 -27.66 -27.81 20.37
C LEU A 304 -28.02 -27.29 21.76
N GLY A 305 -28.42 -26.01 21.86
CA GLY A 305 -28.89 -25.41 23.12
C GLY A 305 -30.29 -25.88 23.54
N ALA A 306 -31.09 -26.39 22.60
CA ALA A 306 -32.48 -26.78 22.82
C ALA A 306 -32.69 -28.22 23.31
N GLN A 307 -31.66 -29.09 23.29
CA GLN A 307 -31.79 -30.46 23.79
C GLN A 307 -31.88 -30.48 25.33
N PRO A 308 -33.02 -30.88 25.93
CA PRO A 308 -33.10 -31.09 27.37
C PRO A 308 -32.41 -32.42 27.71
N HIS A 309 -31.67 -32.47 28.83
CA HIS A 309 -31.23 -33.75 29.39
C HIS A 309 -32.48 -34.62 29.64
N ARG A 310 -32.61 -35.71 28.88
CA ARG A 310 -33.49 -36.82 29.29
C ARG A 310 -32.78 -37.58 30.43
N PRO A 311 -33.49 -37.84 31.55
CA PRO A 311 -32.94 -38.58 32.68
C PRO A 311 -32.77 -40.08 32.36
#